data_AF-B0PBJ5-F1
#
_entry.id   AF-B0PBJ5-F1
#
_cell.length_a   1.000
_cell.length_b   1.000
_cell.length_c   1.000
_cell.angle_alpha   90.00
_cell.angle_beta   90.00
_cell.angle_gamma   90.00
#
_symmetry.space_group_name_H-M   'P 1'
#
loop_
_entity.id
_entity.type
_entity.pdbx_description
1 polymer ?
#
loop_
_entity_poly.entity_id
_entity_poly.type
_entity_poly.pdbx_seq_one_letter_code
_entity_poly.pdbx_strand_id
1 'polypeptide(L)'
;MLRIILIIVSILNCGWILKRIQKSQVKIEDSIFWILFSGFLIFISIFPGIVEYGAKLTGIASPVNFVYLAIIFILILKIFRLSIRISQLESKLQTLAQKYALDHIEKV
;
A
#
# COMPACT_ATOMS: atom_id res chain seq x y z
N MET A 1 -17.20 -26.41 -6.20
CA MET A 1 -17.83 -25.09 -5.97
C MET A 1 -16.83 -24.00 -5.57
N LEU A 2 -16.00 -24.19 -4.54
CA LEU A 2 -15.04 -23.17 -4.06
C LEU A 2 -14.03 -22.66 -5.11
N ARG A 3 -13.48 -23.55 -5.96
CA ARG A 3 -12.53 -23.14 -7.03
C ARG A 3 -13.14 -22.17 -8.04
N ILE A 4 -14.43 -22.33 -8.37
CA ILE A 4 -15.13 -21.47 -9.35
C ILE A 4 -15.37 -20.09 -8.75
N ILE A 5 -15.80 -20.03 -7.49
CA ILE A 5 -15.98 -18.77 -6.74
C ILE A 5 -14.63 -18.04 -6.62
N LEU A 6 -13.55 -18.77 -6.30
CA LEU A 6 -12.20 -18.19 -6.23
C LEU A 6 -11.73 -17.63 -7.58
N ILE A 7 -12.01 -18.31 -8.69
CA ILE A 7 -11.65 -17.83 -10.03
C ILE A 7 -12.44 -16.56 -10.37
N ILE A 8 -13.75 -16.52 -10.11
CA ILE A 8 -14.60 -15.35 -10.37
C ILE A 8 -14.16 -14.16 -9.52
N VAL A 9 -13.91 -14.35 -8.23
CA VAL A 9 -13.46 -13.31 -7.30
C VAL A 9 -12.07 -12.79 -7.69
N SER A 10 -11.16 -13.65 -8.15
CA SER A 10 -9.85 -13.26 -8.66
C SER A 10 -9.93 -12.46 -9.96
N ILE A 11 -10.79 -12.84 -10.91
CA ILE A 11 -10.97 -12.10 -12.16
C ILE A 11 -11.60 -10.74 -11.88
N LEU A 12 -12.60 -10.67 -11.00
CA LEU A 12 -13.21 -9.42 -10.56
C LEU A 12 -12.20 -8.52 -9.86
N ASN A 13 -11.42 -9.05 -8.90
CA ASN A 13 -10.35 -8.30 -8.24
C ASN A 13 -9.32 -7.80 -9.25
N CYS A 14 -8.87 -8.65 -10.17
CA CYS A 14 -7.89 -8.31 -11.18
C CYS A 14 -8.41 -7.18 -12.09
N GLY A 15 -9.65 -7.27 -12.59
CA GLY A 15 -10.28 -6.23 -13.39
C GLY A 15 -10.48 -4.92 -12.63
N TRP A 16 -10.84 -4.99 -11.35
CA TRP A 16 -11.04 -3.81 -10.49
C TRP A 16 -9.72 -3.11 -10.16
N ILE A 17 -8.66 -3.89 -9.88
CA ILE A 17 -7.29 -3.41 -9.66
C ILE A 17 -6.72 -2.79 -10.94
N LEU A 18 -6.84 -3.45 -12.09
CA LEU A 18 -6.34 -2.95 -13.38
C LEU A 18 -7.01 -1.62 -13.77
N LYS A 19 -8.34 -1.50 -13.63
CA LYS A 19 -9.05 -0.23 -13.88
C LYS A 19 -8.66 0.86 -12.89
N ARG A 20 -8.36 0.51 -11.63
CA ARG A 20 -7.94 1.46 -10.59
C ARG A 20 -6.49 1.94 -10.78
N ILE A 21 -5.61 1.07 -11.30
CA ILE A 21 -4.20 1.38 -11.62
C ILE A 21 -4.09 2.36 -12.81
N GLN A 22 -4.92 2.24 -13.85
CA GLN A 22 -4.85 3.16 -14.99
C GLN A 22 -5.48 4.54 -14.72
N LYS A 23 -6.47 4.64 -13.82
CA LYS A 23 -7.26 5.88 -13.67
C LYS A 23 -6.82 6.78 -12.51
N SER A 24 -5.80 6.41 -11.75
CA SER A 24 -5.26 7.26 -10.70
C SER A 24 -3.76 7.16 -10.71
N GLN A 25 -3.13 8.08 -11.45
CA GLN A 25 -1.91 8.77 -11.03
C GLN A 25 -1.00 7.86 -10.21
N VAL A 26 -0.20 7.03 -10.86
CA VAL A 26 0.93 6.40 -10.18
C VAL A 26 1.82 7.55 -9.72
N LYS A 27 1.53 8.05 -8.53
CA LYS A 27 2.34 9.06 -7.85
C LYS A 27 3.73 8.46 -7.85
N ILE A 28 4.68 9.17 -8.42
CA ILE A 28 6.07 8.75 -8.56
C ILE A 28 6.62 8.13 -7.25
N GLU A 29 6.11 8.59 -6.09
CA GLU A 29 6.34 8.01 -4.76
C GLU A 29 5.98 6.52 -4.60
N ASP A 30 4.84 6.05 -5.12
CA ASP A 30 4.41 4.65 -4.96
C ASP A 30 5.28 3.70 -5.79
N SER A 31 5.64 4.08 -7.02
CA SER A 31 6.57 3.31 -7.86
C SER A 31 7.96 3.21 -7.23
N ILE A 32 8.47 4.31 -6.67
CA ILE A 32 9.78 4.32 -5.99
C ILE A 32 9.77 3.36 -4.80
N PHE A 33 8.69 3.35 -4.01
CA PHE A 33 8.56 2.40 -2.91
C PHE A 33 8.57 0.95 -3.39
N TRP A 34 7.84 0.63 -4.46
CA TRP A 34 7.81 -0.72 -5.02
C TRP A 34 9.13 -1.16 -5.63
N ILE A 35 9.88 -0.24 -6.26
CA ILE A 35 11.23 -0.48 -6.79
C ILE A 35 12.23 -0.73 -5.65
N LEU A 36 12.22 0.10 -4.61
CA LEU A 36 13.04 -0.11 -3.41
C LEU A 36 12.70 -1.41 -2.71
N PHE A 37 11.40 -1.73 -2.59
CA PHE A 37 10.92 -2.94 -1.95
C PHE A 37 11.34 -4.20 -2.72
N SER A 38 11.23 -4.18 -4.05
CA SER A 38 11.71 -5.28 -4.90
C SER A 38 13.24 -5.42 -4.86
N GLY A 39 13.99 -4.32 -4.83
CA GLY A 39 15.44 -4.34 -4.60
C GLY A 39 15.82 -4.94 -3.24
N PHE A 40 15.11 -4.56 -2.18
CA PHE A 40 15.29 -5.12 -0.84
C PHE A 40 15.02 -6.63 -0.77
N LEU A 41 13.97 -7.10 -1.45
CA LEU A 41 13.67 -8.53 -1.58
C LEU A 41 14.78 -9.29 -2.31
N ILE A 42 15.31 -8.73 -3.40
CA ILE A 42 16.43 -9.32 -4.14
C ILE A 42 17.67 -9.40 -3.23
N PHE A 43 17.96 -8.34 -2.47
CA PHE A 43 19.07 -8.33 -1.53
C PHE A 43 18.95 -9.43 -0.46
N ILE A 44 17.76 -9.59 0.13
CA ILE A 44 17.47 -10.68 1.07
C ILE A 44 17.61 -12.06 0.42
N SER A 45 17.16 -12.21 -0.83
CA SER A 45 17.22 -13.46 -1.57
C SER A 45 18.66 -13.90 -1.85
N ILE A 46 19.56 -12.94 -2.10
CA ILE A 46 21.00 -13.20 -2.32
C ILE A 46 21.71 -13.49 -0.98
N PHE A 47 21.29 -12.85 0.11
CA PHE A 47 21.91 -12.97 1.43
C PHE A 47 20.92 -13.49 2.51
N PRO A 48 20.54 -14.79 2.46
CA PRO A 48 19.60 -15.37 3.44
C PRO A 48 20.14 -15.37 4.87
N GLY A 49 21.47 -15.35 5.05
CA GLY A 49 22.12 -15.39 6.37
C GLY A 49 21.75 -14.22 7.29
N ILE A 50 21.44 -13.04 6.74
CA ILE A 50 21.01 -11.87 7.54
C ILE A 50 19.62 -12.13 8.14
N VAL A 51 18.72 -12.72 7.35
CA VAL A 51 17.37 -13.09 7.77
C VAL A 51 17.43 -14.22 8.78
N GLU A 52 18.28 -15.22 8.57
CA GLU A 52 18.46 -16.32 9.53
C GLU A 52 19.00 -15.83 10.88
N TYR A 53 19.94 -14.89 10.88
CA TYR A 53 20.47 -14.30 12.10
C TYR A 53 19.40 -13.52 12.87
N GLY A 54 18.62 -12.69 12.16
CA GLY A 54 17.50 -11.95 12.74
C GLY A 54 16.38 -12.86 13.27
N ALA A 55 16.08 -13.95 12.55
CA ALA A 55 15.10 -14.95 12.97
C ALA A 55 15.55 -15.68 14.24
N LYS A 56 16.84 -16.05 14.35
CA LYS A 56 17.41 -16.67 15.56
C LYS A 56 17.36 -15.73 16.76
N LEU A 57 17.66 -14.44 16.58
CA LEU A 57 17.60 -13.42 17.64
C LEU A 57 16.17 -13.19 18.15
N THR A 58 15.19 -13.21 17.26
CA THR A 58 13.78 -13.01 17.60
C THR A 58 13.08 -14.29 18.07
N GLY A 59 13.72 -15.45 17.97
CA GLY A 59 13.16 -16.75 18.32
C GLY A 59 12.15 -17.31 17.31
N ILE A 60 12.15 -16.79 16.08
CA ILE A 60 11.22 -17.23 15.03
C ILE A 60 11.76 -18.50 14.37
N ALA A 61 10.96 -19.57 14.39
CA ALA A 61 11.36 -20.90 13.91
C ALA A 61 11.67 -20.96 12.40
N SER A 62 11.06 -20.08 11.59
CA SER A 62 11.26 -20.03 10.13
C SER A 62 11.77 -18.66 9.70
N PRO A 63 12.93 -18.57 9.01
CA PRO A 63 13.42 -17.32 8.43
C PRO A 63 12.38 -16.65 7.51
N VAL A 64 11.55 -17.45 6.83
CA VAL A 64 10.46 -16.97 5.98
C VAL A 64 9.42 -16.18 6.79
N ASN A 65 9.10 -16.61 8.01
CA ASN A 65 8.15 -15.90 8.88
C ASN A 65 8.70 -14.56 9.36
N PHE A 66 10.01 -14.47 9.57
CA PHE A 66 10.67 -13.19 9.89
C PHE A 66 10.54 -12.22 8.71
N VAL A 67 10.74 -12.69 7.47
CA VAL A 67 10.54 -11.87 6.25
C VAL A 67 9.08 -11.41 6.16
N TYR A 68 8.11 -12.30 6.37
CA TYR A 68 6.69 -11.92 6.36
C TYR A 68 6.37 -10.85 7.40
N LEU A 69 6.87 -11.00 8.63
CA LEU A 69 6.67 -10.02 9.70
C LEU A 69 7.25 -8.66 9.31
N ALA A 70 8.46 -8.62 8.75
CA ALA A 70 9.08 -7.39 8.27
C ALA A 70 8.28 -6.73 7.14
N ILE A 71 7.80 -7.51 6.17
CA ILE A 71 6.96 -7.01 5.06
C ILE A 71 5.65 -6.44 5.60
N ILE A 72 4.96 -7.16 6.48
CA ILE A 72 3.69 -6.71 7.09
C ILE A 72 3.92 -5.40 7.85
N PHE A 73 4.99 -5.31 8.64
CA PHE A 73 5.33 -4.09 9.37
C PHE A 73 5.55 -2.89 8.43
N ILE A 74 6.33 -3.08 7.37
CA ILE A 74 6.56 -2.07 6.33
C ILE A 74 5.26 -1.63 5.66
N LEU A 75 4.36 -2.57 5.36
CA LEU A 75 3.06 -2.30 4.76
C LEU A 75 2.14 -1.53 5.70
N ILE A 76 2.13 -1.85 6.99
CA ILE A 76 1.36 -1.10 8.00
C ILE A 76 1.82 0.37 8.03
N LEU A 77 3.13 0.63 8.05
CA LEU A 77 3.66 1.99 7.98
C LEU A 77 3.23 2.70 6.68
N LYS A 78 3.22 1.99 5.55
CA LYS A 78 2.73 2.54 4.28
C LYS A 78 1.25 2.91 4.37
N ILE A 79 0.40 2.01 4.89
CA ILE A 79 -1.03 2.25 5.07
C ILE A 79 -1.27 3.43 6.00
N PHE A 80 -0.48 3.56 7.08
CA PHE A 80 -0.57 4.68 7.99
C PHE A 80 -0.22 6.01 7.30
N ARG A 81 0.86 6.06 6.52
CA ARG A 81 1.20 7.25 5.71
C ARG A 81 0.11 7.60 4.70
N LEU A 82 -0.49 6.59 4.06
CA LEU A 82 -1.62 6.78 3.16
C LEU A 82 -2.83 7.35 3.90
N SER A 83 -3.12 6.84 5.10
CA SER A 83 -4.22 7.32 5.95
C SER A 83 -4.08 8.80 6.28
N ILE A 84 -2.89 9.24 6.72
CA ILE A 84 -2.62 10.66 6.98
C ILE A 84 -2.82 11.51 5.73
N ARG A 85 -2.31 11.05 4.58
CA ARG A 85 -2.44 11.78 3.31
C ARG A 85 -3.90 11.93 2.87
N ILE A 86 -4.72 10.89 3.10
CA ILE A 86 -6.16 10.93 2.84
C ILE A 86 -6.83 11.95 3.76
N SER A 87 -6.54 11.93 5.06
CA SER A 87 -7.09 12.88 6.03
C SER A 87 -6.77 14.34 5.68
N GLN A 88 -5.54 14.63 5.26
CA GLN A 88 -5.17 15.97 4.79
C GLN A 88 -5.90 16.39 3.51
N LEU A 89 -6.15 15.44 2.61
CA LEU A 89 -6.87 15.70 1.37
C LEU A 89 -8.35 16.01 1.65
N GLU A 90 -8.96 15.28 2.58
CA GLU A 90 -10.34 15.48 3.04
C GLU A 90 -10.52 16.87 3.67
N SER A 91 -9.60 17.28 4.55
CA SER A 91 -9.62 18.62 5.15
C SER A 91 -9.54 19.73 4.08
N LYS A 92 -8.65 19.59 3.10
CA LYS A 92 -8.54 20.55 1.99
C LYS A 92 -9.80 20.60 1.14
N LEU A 93 -10.40 19.45 0.87
CA LEU A 93 -11.65 19.35 0.12
C LEU A 93 -12.78 20.08 0.86
N GLN A 94 -12.86 19.91 2.18
CA GLN A 94 -13.85 20.59 3.02
C GLN A 94 -13.66 22.12 3.00
N THR A 95 -12.41 22.61 3.09
CA THR A 95 -12.13 24.05 2.97
C THR A 95 -12.51 24.60 1.58
N LEU A 96 -12.22 23.87 0.51
CA LEU A 96 -12.60 24.26 -0.85
C LEU A 96 -14.12 24.30 -1.03
N ALA A 97 -14.83 23.30 -0.52
CA ALA A 97 -16.28 23.26 -0.57
C ALA A 97 -16.92 24.42 0.21
N GLN A 98 -16.38 24.77 1.38
CA GLN A 98 -16.83 25.92 2.16
C GLN A 98 -16.61 27.24 1.42
N LYS A 99 -15.43 27.44 0.83
CA LYS A 99 -15.15 28.63 0.00
C LYS A 99 -16.08 28.74 -1.20
N TYR A 100 -16.34 27.61 -1.87
CA TYR A 100 -17.25 27.57 -3.01
C TYR A 100 -18.68 27.96 -2.60
N ALA A 101 -19.18 27.47 -1.46
CA ALA A 101 -20.49 27.83 -0.95
C ALA A 101 -20.60 29.33 -0.62
N LEU A 102 -19.59 29.92 0.02
CA LEU A 102 -19.54 31.36 0.31
C LEU A 102 -19.54 32.21 -0.96
N ASP A 103 -18.68 31.90 -1.93
CA ASP A 103 -18.60 32.62 -3.23
C ASP A 103 -19.91 32.51 -4.03
N HIS A 104 -20.65 31.41 -3.90
CA HIS A 104 -21.96 31.24 -4.54
C HIS A 104 -23.07 32.08 -3.87
N ILE A 105 -23.02 32.24 -2.55
CA ILE A 105 -23.99 33.04 -1.79
C ILE A 105 -23.76 34.54 -2.01
N GLU A 106 -22.50 34.99 -2.13
CA GLU A 106 -22.15 36.40 -2.35
C GLU A 106 -22.48 36.91 -3.77
N LYS A 107 -22.70 35.99 -4.73
CA LYS A 107 -23.08 36.31 -6.11
C LYS A 107 -24.60 36.38 -6.35
N VAL A 108 -25.42 36.18 -5.32
CA VAL A 108 -26.90 36.28 -5.36
C VAL A 108 -27.34 37.57 -4.69
#